data_AF-A0A7W1DQH9-F1
#
_entry.id   AF-A0A7W1DQH9-F1
#
_cell.length_a   1.000
_cell.length_b   1.000
_cell.length_c   1.000
_cell.angle_alpha   90.00
_cell.angle_beta   90.00
_cell.angle_gamma   90.00
#
_symmetry.space_group_name_H-M   'P 1'
#
loop_
_entity.id
_entity.type
_entity.pdbx_description
1 polymer ?
#
loop_
_entity_poly.entity_id
_entity_poly.type
_entity_poly.pdbx_seq_one_letter_code
_entity_poly.pdbx_strand_id
1 'polypeptide(L)'
;MYTDPYDRAGRLSMDLFLSTRLVVDTGMNALGWSRERAMDYMREHTFESETQIKTESLRYSTDLPGQALAYKLGSRGIRELRERLRQELGARFDIKRFHQAVLGHGAMPLKVLEDHVRREMVDQSR
;
A
#
# COMPACT_ATOMS: atom_id res chain seq x y z
N MET A 1 -9.66 17.98 0.63
CA MET A 1 -10.18 16.75 0.01
C MET A 1 -11.08 15.95 0.95
N TYR A 2 -10.85 15.96 2.28
CA TYR A 2 -11.76 15.28 3.25
C TYR A 2 -12.18 16.27 4.35
N THR A 3 -13.04 17.21 4.00
CA THR A 3 -13.59 18.18 4.96
C THR A 3 -14.77 17.62 5.73
N ASP A 4 -15.50 16.66 5.14
CA ASP A 4 -16.57 15.91 5.80
C ASP A 4 -15.97 14.75 6.64
N PRO A 5 -16.34 14.62 7.93
CA PRO A 5 -15.98 13.47 8.76
C PRO A 5 -16.33 12.11 8.14
N TYR A 6 -17.43 11.99 7.40
CA TYR A 6 -17.84 10.75 6.75
C TYR A 6 -16.89 10.35 5.61
N ASP A 7 -16.42 11.31 4.81
CA ASP A 7 -15.42 11.03 3.77
C ASP A 7 -14.11 10.56 4.39
N ARG A 8 -13.71 11.18 5.50
CA ARG A 8 -12.52 10.76 6.26
C ARG A 8 -12.70 9.36 6.84
N ALA A 9 -13.87 9.04 7.38
CA ALA A 9 -14.19 7.72 7.89
C ALA A 9 -14.12 6.67 6.78
N GLY A 10 -14.73 6.93 5.61
CA GLY A 10 -14.66 6.03 4.46
C GLY A 10 -13.22 5.76 3.99
N ARG A 11 -12.38 6.80 3.93
CA ARG A 11 -10.95 6.64 3.65
C ARG A 11 -10.25 5.72 4.66
N LEU A 12 -10.52 5.91 5.95
CA LEU A 12 -9.92 5.12 7.01
C LEU A 12 -10.41 3.67 6.99
N SER A 13 -11.69 3.43 6.70
CA SER A 13 -12.24 2.09 6.52
C SER A 13 -11.54 1.34 5.37
N MET A 14 -11.31 2.00 4.24
CA MET A 14 -10.55 1.42 3.13
C MET A 14 -9.08 1.18 3.53
N ASP A 15 -8.48 2.08 4.29
CA ASP A 15 -7.11 1.94 4.78
C ASP A 15 -6.96 0.74 5.73
N LEU A 16 -7.92 0.54 6.63
CA LEU A 16 -8.03 -0.62 7.52
C LEU A 16 -8.12 -1.91 6.71
N PHE A 17 -9.06 -2.01 5.76
CA PHE A 17 -9.21 -3.19 4.91
C PHE A 17 -7.93 -3.53 4.13
N LEU A 18 -7.27 -2.53 3.54
CA LEU A 18 -6.00 -2.75 2.85
C LEU A 18 -4.85 -3.12 3.80
N SER A 19 -4.92 -2.74 5.07
CA SER A 19 -3.91 -3.08 6.08
C SER A 19 -4.12 -4.48 6.64
N THR A 20 -5.36 -4.92 6.85
CA THR A 20 -5.64 -6.30 7.29
C THR A 20 -5.15 -7.34 6.29
N ARG A 21 -5.14 -7.01 4.98
CA ARG A 21 -4.51 -7.81 3.93
C ARG A 21 -3.06 -8.19 4.22
N LEU A 22 -2.27 -7.30 4.83
CA LEU A 22 -0.89 -7.64 5.24
C LEU A 22 -0.87 -8.77 6.27
N VAL A 23 -1.81 -8.73 7.23
CA VAL A 23 -1.89 -9.68 8.34
C VAL A 23 -2.42 -11.02 7.87
N VAL A 24 -3.54 -11.04 7.14
CA VAL A 24 -4.20 -12.31 6.79
C VAL A 24 -3.46 -13.08 5.69
N ASP A 25 -2.87 -12.38 4.71
CA ASP A 25 -2.11 -13.03 3.65
C ASP A 25 -0.83 -13.67 4.22
N THR A 26 -0.04 -12.92 5.01
CA THR A 26 1.15 -13.49 5.70
C THR A 26 0.77 -14.53 6.74
N GLY A 27 -0.34 -14.31 7.46
CA GLY A 27 -0.91 -15.24 8.43
C GLY A 27 -1.12 -16.62 7.80
N MET A 28 -1.84 -16.67 6.68
CA MET A 28 -2.12 -17.94 5.98
C MET A 28 -0.89 -18.50 5.27
N ASN A 29 -0.16 -17.67 4.52
CA ASN A 29 0.85 -18.14 3.58
C ASN A 29 2.27 -18.31 4.18
N ALA A 30 2.51 -17.79 5.38
CA ALA A 30 3.82 -17.89 6.04
C ALA A 30 3.75 -18.32 7.51
N LEU A 31 2.66 -18.02 8.22
CA LEU A 31 2.52 -18.28 9.66
C LEU A 31 1.55 -19.42 10.01
N GLY A 32 1.04 -20.14 9.01
CA GLY A 32 0.23 -21.34 9.20
C GLY A 32 -1.18 -21.10 9.74
N TRP A 33 -1.75 -19.90 9.56
CA TRP A 33 -3.15 -19.65 9.94
C TRP A 33 -4.11 -20.44 9.05
N SER A 34 -5.18 -20.96 9.64
CA SER A 34 -6.32 -21.45 8.87
C SER A 34 -7.06 -20.29 8.21
N ARG A 35 -7.79 -20.60 7.12
CA ARG A 35 -8.65 -19.60 6.46
C ARG A 35 -9.74 -19.08 7.39
N GLU A 36 -10.28 -19.91 8.28
CA GLU A 36 -11.26 -19.49 9.28
C GLU A 36 -10.69 -18.42 10.20
N ARG A 37 -9.48 -18.63 10.75
CA ARG A 37 -8.80 -17.63 11.58
C ARG A 37 -8.59 -16.31 10.83
N ALA A 38 -8.21 -16.38 9.55
CA ALA A 38 -8.08 -15.18 8.72
C ALA A 38 -9.42 -14.45 8.53
N MET A 39 -10.51 -15.18 8.29
CA MET A 39 -11.85 -14.61 8.19
C MET A 39 -12.31 -13.97 9.51
N ASP A 40 -12.08 -14.64 10.64
CA ASP A 40 -12.40 -14.12 11.97
C ASP A 40 -11.68 -12.81 12.23
N TYR A 41 -10.38 -12.75 11.91
CA TYR A 41 -9.59 -11.51 12.01
C TYR A 41 -10.18 -10.38 11.15
N MET A 42 -10.59 -10.67 9.90
CA MET A 42 -11.19 -9.66 9.03
C MET A 42 -12.53 -9.14 9.59
N ARG A 43 -13.36 -10.01 10.19
CA ARG A 43 -14.63 -9.59 10.82
C ARG A 43 -14.42 -8.66 12.00
N GLU A 44 -13.39 -8.92 12.81
CA GLU A 44 -13.10 -8.11 14.00
C GLU A 44 -12.50 -6.73 13.63
N HIS A 45 -11.78 -6.64 12.53
CA HIS A 45 -10.94 -5.47 12.21
C HIS A 45 -11.44 -4.64 11.01
N THR A 46 -12.50 -5.05 10.33
CA THR A 46 -13.03 -4.34 9.16
C THR A 46 -14.55 -4.23 9.21
N PHE A 47 -15.11 -3.36 8.37
CA PHE A 47 -16.56 -3.22 8.20
C PHE A 47 -17.08 -3.98 6.97
N GLU A 48 -16.31 -4.96 6.49
CA GLU A 48 -16.63 -5.67 5.26
C GLU A 48 -17.73 -6.71 5.45
N SER A 49 -18.50 -6.94 4.39
CA SER A 49 -19.54 -7.97 4.41
C SER A 49 -18.96 -9.39 4.48
N GLU A 50 -19.71 -10.33 5.06
CA GLU A 50 -19.33 -11.75 5.08
C GLU A 50 -19.01 -12.30 3.69
N THR A 51 -19.76 -11.89 2.67
CA THR A 51 -19.52 -12.30 1.28
C THR A 51 -18.16 -11.83 0.78
N GLN A 52 -17.78 -10.59 1.11
CA GLN A 52 -16.48 -10.05 0.74
C GLN A 52 -15.35 -10.72 1.51
N ILE A 53 -15.50 -10.93 2.81
CA ILE A 53 -14.50 -11.63 3.65
C ILE A 53 -14.26 -13.06 3.12
N LYS A 54 -15.31 -13.79 2.77
CA LYS A 54 -15.20 -15.14 2.18
C LYS A 54 -14.47 -15.14 0.85
N THR A 55 -14.87 -14.25 -0.07
CA THR A 55 -14.26 -14.15 -1.40
C THR A 55 -12.79 -13.76 -1.31
N GLU A 56 -12.47 -12.76 -0.50
CA GLU A 56 -11.09 -12.25 -0.38
C GLU A 56 -10.17 -13.23 0.34
N SER A 57 -10.63 -13.85 1.44
CA SER A 57 -9.83 -14.86 2.15
C SER A 57 -9.54 -16.09 1.27
N LEU A 58 -10.49 -16.51 0.43
CA LEU A 58 -10.25 -17.57 -0.56
C LEU A 58 -9.15 -17.15 -1.54
N ARG A 59 -9.28 -15.96 -2.14
CA ARG A 59 -8.33 -15.41 -3.11
C ARG A 59 -6.90 -15.33 -2.57
N TYR A 60 -6.72 -14.92 -1.32
CA TYR A 60 -5.40 -14.83 -0.67
C TYR A 60 -4.80 -16.20 -0.32
N SER A 61 -5.67 -17.19 -0.08
CA SER A 61 -5.25 -18.53 0.37
C SER A 61 -4.85 -19.47 -0.76
N THR A 62 -5.45 -19.35 -1.95
CA THR A 62 -5.27 -20.33 -3.04
C THR A 62 -4.81 -19.69 -4.34
N ASP A 63 -5.45 -18.60 -4.76
CA ASP A 63 -5.34 -18.14 -6.14
C ASP A 63 -4.09 -17.30 -6.36
N LEU A 64 -3.80 -16.39 -5.42
CA LEU A 64 -2.71 -15.41 -5.56
C LEU A 64 -2.04 -15.07 -4.21
N PRO A 65 -1.31 -16.01 -3.59
CA PRO A 65 -0.53 -15.72 -2.38
C PRO A 65 0.41 -14.51 -2.55
N GLY A 66 0.40 -13.59 -1.60
CA GLY A 66 1.26 -12.41 -1.60
C GLY A 66 0.77 -11.23 -2.45
N GLN A 67 -0.22 -11.41 -3.33
CA GLN A 67 -0.74 -10.32 -4.16
C GLN A 67 -1.36 -9.21 -3.31
N ALA A 68 -2.04 -9.58 -2.22
CA ALA A 68 -2.72 -8.64 -1.33
C ALA A 68 -1.73 -7.69 -0.61
N LEU A 69 -0.47 -8.10 -0.49
CA LEU A 69 0.58 -7.33 0.16
C LEU A 69 0.99 -6.10 -0.68
N ALA A 70 0.88 -6.20 -2.01
CA ALA A 70 1.38 -5.18 -2.94
C ALA A 70 0.75 -3.80 -2.71
N TYR A 71 -0.53 -3.75 -2.33
CA TYR A 71 -1.25 -2.49 -2.10
C TYR A 71 -0.59 -1.65 -1.00
N LYS A 72 -0.32 -2.29 0.15
CA LYS A 72 0.16 -1.58 1.33
C LYS A 72 1.68 -1.46 1.36
N LEU A 73 2.40 -2.46 0.87
CA LEU A 73 3.84 -2.35 0.67
C LEU A 73 4.19 -1.28 -0.37
N GLY A 74 3.52 -1.27 -1.52
CA GLY A 74 3.76 -0.28 -2.57
C GLY A 74 3.44 1.15 -2.12
N SER A 75 2.26 1.37 -1.53
CA SER A 75 1.89 2.71 -1.03
C SER A 75 2.80 3.19 0.10
N ARG A 76 3.19 2.29 1.01
CA ARG A 76 4.18 2.60 2.06
C ARG A 76 5.53 2.98 1.47
N GLY A 77 6.07 2.18 0.54
CA GLY A 77 7.38 2.43 -0.06
C GLY A 77 7.44 3.78 -0.80
N ILE A 78 6.42 4.10 -1.60
CA ILE A 78 6.34 5.40 -2.30
C ILE A 78 6.27 6.57 -1.30
N ARG A 79 5.50 6.41 -0.21
CA ARG A 79 5.39 7.44 0.84
C ARG A 79 6.71 7.64 1.58
N GLU A 80 7.36 6.56 1.98
CA GLU A 80 8.66 6.60 2.67
C GLU A 80 9.74 7.22 1.78
N LEU A 81 9.79 6.84 0.50
CA LEU A 81 10.68 7.44 -0.50
C LEU A 81 10.47 8.96 -0.60
N ARG A 82 9.21 9.40 -0.66
CA ARG A 82 8.87 10.83 -0.72
C ARG A 82 9.36 11.58 0.52
N GLU A 83 9.09 11.07 1.72
CA GLU A 83 9.50 11.73 2.95
C GLU A 83 11.03 11.78 3.07
N ARG A 84 11.73 10.70 2.69
CA ARG A 84 13.19 10.66 2.63
C ARG A 84 13.75 11.72 1.69
N LEU A 85 13.27 11.80 0.45
CA LEU A 85 13.74 12.80 -0.52
C LEU A 85 13.38 14.23 -0.11
N ARG A 86 12.23 14.43 0.53
CA ARG A 86 11.85 15.73 1.09
C ARG A 86 12.83 16.19 2.17
N GLN A 87 13.28 15.28 3.03
CA GLN A 87 14.29 15.57 4.05
C GLN A 87 15.67 15.83 3.43
N GLU A 88 16.09 15.01 2.46
CA GLU A 88 17.40 15.11 1.81
C GLU A 88 17.53 16.39 0.95
N LEU A 89 16.49 16.79 0.22
CA LEU A 89 16.53 17.93 -0.71
C LEU A 89 16.10 19.26 -0.08
N GLY A 90 15.39 19.23 1.05
CA GLY A 90 14.91 20.41 1.76
C GLY A 90 14.13 21.35 0.84
N ALA A 91 14.57 22.60 0.73
CA ALA A 91 13.94 23.62 -0.12
C ALA A 91 13.97 23.30 -1.62
N ARG A 92 14.84 22.38 -2.06
CA ARG A 92 14.89 21.94 -3.47
C ARG A 92 13.87 20.86 -3.81
N PHE A 93 13.16 20.32 -2.81
CA PHE A 93 12.13 19.31 -3.07
C PHE A 93 10.90 19.92 -3.76
N ASP A 94 10.56 19.40 -4.93
CA ASP A 94 9.31 19.72 -5.64
C ASP A 94 8.41 18.48 -5.75
N ILE A 95 7.21 18.57 -5.17
CA ILE A 95 6.22 17.50 -5.20
C ILE A 95 5.72 17.18 -6.62
N LYS A 96 5.66 18.19 -7.52
CA LYS A 96 5.25 17.97 -8.91
C LYS A 96 6.28 17.15 -9.65
N ARG A 97 7.56 17.46 -9.47
CA ARG A 97 8.68 16.69 -10.03
C ARG A 97 8.72 15.27 -9.47
N PHE A 98 8.51 15.11 -8.17
CA PHE A 98 8.41 13.78 -7.56
C PHE A 98 7.30 12.93 -8.21
N HIS A 99 6.11 13.49 -8.41
CA HIS A 99 5.03 12.77 -9.09
C HIS A 99 5.35 12.47 -10.56
N GLN A 100 6.01 13.38 -11.27
CA GLN A 100 6.47 13.14 -12.64
C GLN A 100 7.47 11.98 -12.71
N ALA A 101 8.45 11.94 -11.80
CA ALA A 101 9.41 10.85 -11.71
C ALA A 101 8.73 9.50 -11.37
N VAL A 102 7.70 9.52 -10.52
CA VAL A 102 6.97 8.29 -10.14
C VAL A 102 6.09 7.77 -11.29
N LEU A 103 5.44 8.64 -12.05
CA LEU A 103 4.40 8.25 -13.03
C LEU A 103 4.88 8.26 -14.48
N GLY A 104 5.94 9.01 -14.81
CA GLY A 104 6.32 9.35 -16.18
C GLY A 104 6.83 8.19 -17.03
N HIS A 105 7.28 7.09 -16.41
CA HIS A 105 7.90 5.96 -17.09
C HIS A 105 7.09 4.66 -16.96
N GLY A 106 5.83 4.75 -16.53
CA GLY A 106 4.95 3.59 -16.37
C GLY A 106 5.26 2.73 -15.15
N ALA A 107 4.62 1.56 -15.08
CA ALA A 107 4.74 0.65 -13.95
C ALA A 107 6.10 -0.06 -13.96
N MET A 108 6.77 -0.09 -12.80
CA MET A 108 8.04 -0.77 -12.61
C MET A 108 8.13 -1.39 -11.21
N PRO A 109 9.01 -2.38 -10.98
CA PRO A 109 9.25 -2.94 -9.66
C PRO A 109 9.63 -1.85 -8.65
N LEU A 110 9.14 -1.94 -7.41
CA LEU A 110 9.30 -0.88 -6.40
C LEU A 110 10.77 -0.46 -6.19
N LYS A 111 11.70 -1.41 -6.18
CA LYS A 111 13.14 -1.11 -6.06
C LYS A 111 13.66 -0.28 -7.25
N VAL A 112 13.24 -0.63 -8.46
CA VAL A 112 13.62 0.11 -9.68
C VAL A 112 13.01 1.50 -9.66
N LEU A 113 11.77 1.64 -9.18
CA LEU A 113 11.12 2.93 -8.98
C LEU A 113 11.90 3.82 -8.02
N GLU A 114 12.34 3.28 -6.88
CA GLU A 114 13.14 4.02 -5.90
C GLU A 114 14.44 4.55 -6.52
N ASP A 115 15.18 3.70 -7.24
CA ASP A 115 16.43 4.07 -7.88
C ASP A 115 16.23 5.09 -9.01
N HIS A 116 15.13 4.96 -9.77
CA HIS A 116 14.76 5.90 -10.82
C HIS A 116 14.42 7.28 -10.26
N VAL A 117 13.48 7.34 -9.30
CA VAL A 117 13.04 8.60 -8.69
C VAL A 117 14.19 9.31 -7.99
N ARG A 118 15.07 8.58 -7.30
CA ARG A 118 16.25 9.15 -6.67
C ARG A 118 17.17 9.82 -7.69
N ARG A 119 17.43 9.18 -8.84
CA ARG A 119 18.25 9.75 -9.92
C ARG A 119 17.63 11.02 -10.48
N GLU A 120 16.36 10.97 -10.89
CA GLU A 120 15.64 12.13 -11.44
C GLU A 120 15.63 13.34 -10.50
N MET A 121 15.45 13.11 -9.20
CA MET A 121 15.36 14.18 -8.21
C MET A 121 16.73 14.78 -7.84
N VAL A 122 17.82 14.02 -7.95
CA VAL A 122 19.19 14.47 -7.62
C VAL A 122 19.89 15.10 -8.82
N ASP A 123 19.78 14.51 -10.01
CA ASP A 123 20.48 15.00 -11.21
C ASP A 123 19.99 16.38 -11.64
N GLN A 124 18.72 16.71 -11.36
CA GLN A 124 18.15 18.03 -11.63
C GLN A 124 18.33 19.04 -10.48
N SER A 125 19.08 18.68 -9.43
CA SER A 125 19.44 19.56 -8.32
C SER A 125 20.84 20.17 -8.46
N ARG A 126 21.54 19.88 -9.56
CA ARG A 126 22.75 20.57 -10.04
C ARG A 126 22.38 21.67 -11.02
#